data_AF-A0A7C2L2K7-F1
#
_entry.id   AF-A0A7C2L2K7-F1
#
_cell.length_a   1.000
_cell.length_b   1.000
_cell.length_c   1.000
_cell.angle_alpha   90.00
_cell.angle_beta   90.00
_cell.angle_gamma   90.00
#
_symmetry.space_group_name_H-M   'P 1'
#
loop_
_entity.id
_entity.type
_entity.pdbx_description
1 polymer ?
#
loop_
_entity_poly.entity_id
_entity_poly.type
_entity_poly.pdbx_seq_one_letter_code
_entity_poly.pdbx_strand_id
1 'polypeptide(L)'
;MPGPVEILTHEHRIIERALRALRGVCQRLERGASVPADVPTQIVGFIQTFADRCHHGKEEKHLFPTLEEQGVPREGGPIGVMLQEHELGRGFVREMAEAASAYARGETDAASRFVSAAQSYMDLLAQHIYKEDNVLFRIAENVLDAPTKAALVEAFEREEAALGLGTHEHYEAMASELEKAWAT
;
A
#
# COMPACT_ATOMS: atom_id res chain seq x y z
N MET A 1 -6.29 -22.46 -6.46
CA MET A 1 -6.38 -21.23 -5.66
C MET A 1 -5.03 -20.56 -5.75
N PRO A 2 -4.98 -19.22 -5.83
CA PRO A 2 -3.71 -18.51 -5.91
C PRO A 2 -2.86 -18.77 -4.66
N GLY A 3 -1.54 -18.77 -4.81
CA GLY A 3 -0.60 -18.86 -3.68
C GLY A 3 -0.51 -17.54 -2.90
N PRO A 4 0.11 -17.52 -1.71
CA PRO A 4 0.21 -16.31 -0.90
C PRO A 4 0.99 -15.19 -1.62
N VAL A 5 2.06 -15.54 -2.34
CA VAL A 5 2.82 -14.57 -3.16
C VAL A 5 1.97 -14.03 -4.32
N GLU A 6 1.20 -14.87 -4.99
CA GLU A 6 0.32 -14.42 -6.07
C GLU A 6 -0.76 -13.44 -5.58
N ILE A 7 -1.29 -13.66 -4.37
CA ILE A 7 -2.24 -12.74 -3.72
C ILE A 7 -1.58 -11.37 -3.47
N LEU A 8 -0.43 -11.33 -2.79
CA LEU A 8 0.24 -10.07 -2.46
C LEU A 8 0.72 -9.32 -3.71
N THR A 9 1.27 -10.03 -4.70
CA THR A 9 1.64 -9.43 -5.99
C THR A 9 0.42 -8.89 -6.74
N HIS A 10 -0.75 -9.53 -6.64
CA HIS A 10 -1.98 -8.97 -7.20
C HIS A 10 -2.39 -7.68 -6.50
N GLU A 11 -2.32 -7.65 -5.17
CA GLU A 11 -2.60 -6.45 -4.37
C GLU A 11 -1.65 -5.30 -4.71
N HIS A 12 -0.36 -5.58 -4.96
CA HIS A 12 0.58 -4.58 -5.49
C HIS A 12 0.06 -3.94 -6.78
N ARG A 13 -0.50 -4.73 -7.72
CA ARG A 13 -1.06 -4.17 -8.96
C ARG A 13 -2.25 -3.26 -8.69
N ILE A 14 -3.07 -3.56 -7.69
CA ILE A 14 -4.18 -2.69 -7.28
C ILE A 14 -3.65 -1.40 -6.65
N ILE A 15 -2.67 -1.51 -5.75
CA ILE A 15 -2.04 -0.36 -5.08
C ILE A 15 -1.41 0.57 -6.13
N GLU A 16 -0.67 0.03 -7.10
CA GLU A 16 -0.05 0.80 -8.19
C GLU A 16 -1.06 1.62 -9.01
N ARG A 17 -2.31 1.14 -9.18
CA ARG A 17 -3.39 1.89 -9.86
C ARG A 17 -3.75 3.15 -9.06
N ALA A 18 -3.90 3.01 -7.74
CA ALA A 18 -4.14 4.14 -6.85
C ALA A 18 -2.95 5.11 -6.83
N LEU A 19 -1.71 4.62 -6.91
CA LEU A 19 -0.53 5.49 -7.04
C LEU A 19 -0.50 6.28 -8.35
N ARG A 20 -0.97 5.70 -9.46
CA ARG A 20 -1.12 6.43 -10.73
C ARG A 20 -2.15 7.56 -10.62
N ALA A 21 -3.27 7.30 -9.93
CA ALA A 21 -4.24 8.34 -9.60
C ALA A 21 -3.63 9.45 -8.72
N LEU A 22 -2.91 9.07 -7.65
CA LEU A 22 -2.22 10.01 -6.75
C LEU A 22 -1.24 10.91 -7.51
N ARG A 23 -0.42 10.33 -8.40
CA ARG A 23 0.51 11.07 -9.26
C ARG A 23 -0.22 12.12 -10.10
N GLY A 24 -1.33 11.75 -10.73
CA GLY A 24 -2.10 12.68 -11.54
C GLY A 24 -2.81 13.77 -10.72
N VAL A 25 -3.23 13.47 -9.49
CA VAL A 25 -3.71 14.49 -8.54
C VAL A 25 -2.59 15.47 -8.19
N CYS A 26 -1.39 14.98 -7.85
CA CYS A 26 -0.25 15.84 -7.53
C CYS A 26 0.07 16.80 -8.69
N GLN A 27 0.16 16.28 -9.92
CA GLN A 27 0.44 17.12 -11.10
C GLN A 27 -0.61 18.22 -11.32
N ARG A 28 -1.88 17.96 -11.02
CA ARG A 28 -2.96 18.96 -11.12
C ARG A 28 -2.79 20.03 -10.04
N LEU A 29 -2.54 19.63 -8.79
CA LEU A 29 -2.29 20.54 -7.69
C LEU A 29 -1.06 21.43 -7.93
N GLU A 30 0.04 20.86 -8.44
CA GLU A 30 1.26 21.61 -8.79
C GLU A 30 1.03 22.67 -9.88
N ARG A 31 0.10 22.41 -10.81
CA ARG A 31 -0.30 23.36 -11.86
C ARG A 31 -1.32 24.39 -11.38
N GLY A 32 -1.72 24.36 -10.11
CA GLY A 32 -2.76 25.21 -9.56
C GLY A 32 -4.17 24.87 -10.05
N ALA A 33 -4.38 23.67 -10.61
CA ALA A 33 -5.70 23.21 -11.02
C ALA A 33 -6.53 22.83 -9.79
N SER A 34 -7.84 23.05 -9.87
CA SER A 34 -8.77 22.64 -8.82
C SER A 34 -8.91 21.11 -8.81
N VAL A 35 -8.74 20.52 -7.62
CA VAL A 35 -9.06 19.13 -7.32
C VAL A 35 -10.17 19.14 -6.26
N PRO A 36 -11.25 18.37 -6.42
CA PRO A 36 -12.26 18.23 -5.38
C PRO A 36 -11.63 17.78 -4.06
N ALA A 37 -11.99 18.43 -2.94
CA ALA A 37 -11.34 18.24 -1.65
C ALA A 37 -11.50 16.81 -1.08
N ASP A 38 -12.52 16.08 -1.52
CA ASP A 38 -12.75 14.69 -1.17
C ASP A 38 -11.77 13.74 -1.85
N VAL A 39 -11.18 14.08 -2.99
CA VAL A 39 -10.31 13.19 -3.77
C VAL A 39 -8.99 12.88 -3.02
N PRO A 40 -8.22 13.86 -2.51
CA PRO A 40 -7.06 13.57 -1.66
C PRO A 40 -7.41 12.70 -0.45
N THR A 41 -8.57 12.96 0.16
CA THR A 41 -9.06 12.20 1.32
C THR A 41 -9.41 10.75 0.95
N GLN A 42 -10.05 10.52 -0.20
CA GLN A 42 -10.36 9.19 -0.71
C GLN A 42 -9.09 8.37 -0.99
N ILE A 43 -8.09 8.97 -1.64
CA ILE A 43 -6.82 8.28 -1.94
C ILE A 43 -6.08 7.92 -0.64
N VAL A 44 -6.03 8.84 0.34
CA VAL A 44 -5.45 8.56 1.65
C VAL A 44 -6.20 7.43 2.36
N GLY A 45 -7.54 7.42 2.31
CA GLY A 45 -8.36 6.36 2.89
C GLY A 45 -8.12 4.99 2.25
N PHE A 46 -7.95 4.96 0.92
CA PHE A 46 -7.53 3.76 0.20
C PHE A 46 -6.18 3.24 0.72
N ILE A 47 -5.18 4.11 0.81
CA ILE A 47 -3.83 3.73 1.26
C ILE A 47 -3.86 3.19 2.69
N GLN A 48 -4.50 3.92 3.61
CA GLN A 48 -4.59 3.52 5.02
C GLN A 48 -5.28 2.18 5.23
N THR A 49 -6.27 1.85 4.39
CA THR A 49 -7.05 0.63 4.58
C THR A 49 -6.52 -0.53 3.76
N PHE A 50 -6.36 -0.34 2.46
CA PHE A 50 -5.98 -1.42 1.55
C PHE A 50 -4.46 -1.67 1.56
N ALA A 51 -3.65 -0.64 1.33
CA ALA A 51 -2.19 -0.84 1.29
C ALA A 51 -1.61 -1.17 2.67
N ASP A 52 -2.04 -0.46 3.72
CA ASP A 52 -1.48 -0.68 5.06
C ASP A 52 -2.24 -1.77 5.84
N ARG A 53 -3.48 -1.51 6.27
CA ARG A 53 -4.19 -2.45 7.17
C ARG A 53 -4.49 -3.81 6.55
N CYS A 54 -4.70 -3.90 5.23
CA CYS A 54 -4.93 -5.15 4.54
C CYS A 54 -3.62 -5.79 4.10
N HIS A 55 -2.93 -5.17 3.15
CA HIS A 55 -1.76 -5.75 2.49
C HIS A 55 -0.55 -5.85 3.43
N HIS A 56 -0.03 -4.74 3.98
CA HIS A 56 1.04 -4.83 4.99
C HIS A 56 0.57 -5.59 6.25
N GLY A 57 -0.73 -5.56 6.56
CA GLY A 57 -1.32 -6.37 7.64
C GLY A 57 -1.11 -7.87 7.45
N LYS A 58 -1.30 -8.38 6.22
CA LYS A 58 -1.02 -9.77 5.84
C LYS A 58 0.47 -10.09 6.00
N GLU A 59 1.32 -9.16 5.63
CA GLU A 59 2.77 -9.35 5.67
C GLU A 59 3.33 -9.32 7.09
N GLU A 60 3.07 -8.25 7.84
CA GLU A 60 3.62 -8.04 9.18
C GLU A 60 3.12 -9.07 10.19
N LYS A 61 1.87 -9.54 10.05
CA LYS A 61 1.25 -10.47 11.01
C LYS A 61 1.46 -11.93 10.67
N HIS A 62 1.62 -12.27 9.37
CA HIS A 62 1.64 -13.66 8.93
C HIS A 62 2.87 -13.97 8.08
N LEU A 63 3.10 -13.30 6.94
CA LEU A 63 4.20 -13.67 6.06
C LEU A 63 5.57 -13.50 6.72
N PHE A 64 5.86 -12.32 7.29
CA PHE A 64 7.19 -12.03 7.85
C PHE A 64 7.52 -12.93 9.05
N PRO A 65 6.63 -13.16 10.03
CA PRO A 65 6.88 -14.14 11.08
C PRO A 65 7.15 -15.54 10.54
N THR A 66 6.37 -16.00 9.56
CA THR A 66 6.59 -17.32 8.94
C THR A 66 7.93 -17.41 8.22
N LEU A 67 8.37 -16.35 7.53
CA LEU A 67 9.69 -16.33 6.90
C LEU A 67 10.82 -16.31 7.95
N GLU A 68 10.63 -15.61 9.06
CA GLU A 68 11.58 -15.60 10.19
C GLU A 68 11.72 -17.00 10.80
N GLU A 69 10.63 -17.74 10.97
CA GLU A 69 10.63 -19.14 11.41
C GLU A 69 11.37 -20.07 10.44
N GLN A 70 11.38 -19.76 9.14
CA GLN A 70 12.16 -20.47 8.12
C GLN A 70 13.61 -19.96 7.99
N GLY A 71 14.06 -19.11 8.90
CA GLY A 71 15.45 -18.65 8.99
C GLY A 71 15.78 -17.42 8.14
N VAL A 72 14.80 -16.71 7.60
CA VAL A 72 15.03 -15.41 6.96
C VAL A 72 15.29 -14.37 8.06
N PRO A 73 16.47 -13.71 8.08
CA PRO A 73 16.81 -12.82 9.19
C PRO A 73 15.94 -11.57 9.19
N ARG A 74 15.45 -11.21 10.39
CA ARG A 74 14.80 -9.93 10.65
C ARG A 74 15.83 -8.80 10.76
N GLU A 75 16.75 -8.90 11.70
CA GLU A 75 17.81 -7.89 11.90
C GLU A 75 18.88 -8.02 10.81
N GLY A 76 19.20 -6.90 10.15
CA GLY A 76 20.16 -6.89 9.05
C GLY A 76 19.73 -7.65 7.79
N GLY A 77 18.48 -8.13 7.75
CA GLY A 77 17.90 -8.87 6.63
C GLY A 77 16.73 -8.15 5.95
N PRO A 78 16.13 -8.78 4.92
CA PRO A 78 15.11 -8.12 4.09
C PRO A 78 13.83 -7.80 4.87
N ILE A 79 13.44 -8.61 5.85
CA ILE A 79 12.25 -8.37 6.68
C ILE A 79 12.39 -7.05 7.47
N GLY A 80 13.56 -6.81 8.08
CA GLY A 80 13.80 -5.58 8.84
C GLY A 80 13.72 -4.32 7.96
N VAL A 81 14.19 -4.42 6.70
CA VAL A 81 14.07 -3.32 5.74
C VAL A 81 12.59 -3.05 5.40
N MET A 82 11.79 -4.09 5.12
CA MET A 82 10.36 -3.90 4.80
C MET A 82 9.61 -3.25 5.97
N LEU A 83 9.81 -3.75 7.19
CA LEU A 83 9.20 -3.17 8.40
C LEU A 83 9.57 -1.69 8.62
N GLN A 84 10.84 -1.33 8.37
CA GLN A 84 11.27 0.06 8.46
C GLN A 84 10.56 0.94 7.42
N GLU A 85 10.42 0.45 6.20
CA GLU A 85 9.76 1.17 5.12
C GLU A 85 8.25 1.27 5.32
N HIS A 86 7.59 0.26 5.87
CA HIS A 86 6.18 0.37 6.26
C HIS A 86 5.98 1.52 7.24
N GLU A 87 6.85 1.64 8.26
CA GLU A 87 6.73 2.72 9.25
C GLU A 87 7.02 4.09 8.64
N LEU A 88 8.03 4.20 7.78
CA LEU A 88 8.31 5.43 7.04
C LEU A 88 7.12 5.82 6.14
N GLY A 89 6.54 4.85 5.44
CA GLY A 89 5.36 5.02 4.60
C GLY A 89 4.16 5.52 5.41
N ARG A 90 3.89 4.93 6.58
CA ARG A 90 2.86 5.41 7.52
C ARG A 90 3.11 6.85 7.96
N GLY A 91 4.37 7.28 8.09
CA GLY A 91 4.74 8.67 8.31
C GLY A 91 4.22 9.61 7.21
N PHE A 92 4.57 9.33 5.95
CA PHE A 92 4.11 10.13 4.82
C PHE A 92 2.58 10.10 4.65
N VAL A 93 1.93 8.97 4.95
CA VAL A 93 0.47 8.87 4.91
C VAL A 93 -0.21 9.74 5.96
N ARG A 94 0.36 9.86 7.17
CA ARG A 94 -0.14 10.80 8.19
C ARG A 94 -0.02 12.25 7.71
N GLU A 95 1.11 12.62 7.13
CA GLU A 95 1.32 13.97 6.56
C GLU A 95 0.34 14.27 5.42
N MET A 96 0.11 13.31 4.52
CA MET A 96 -0.90 13.42 3.46
C MET A 96 -2.31 13.60 4.04
N ALA A 97 -2.68 12.85 5.08
CA ALA A 97 -4.00 12.94 5.72
C ALA A 97 -4.24 14.33 6.33
N GLU A 98 -3.25 14.85 7.06
CA GLU A 98 -3.30 16.19 7.65
C GLU A 98 -3.41 17.28 6.57
N ALA A 99 -2.59 17.16 5.52
CA ALA A 99 -2.60 18.10 4.40
C ALA A 99 -3.91 18.04 3.59
N ALA A 100 -4.49 16.85 3.38
CA ALA A 100 -5.80 16.70 2.75
C ALA A 100 -6.91 17.37 3.57
N SER A 101 -6.87 17.23 4.89
CA SER A 101 -7.81 17.90 5.80
C SER A 101 -7.66 19.43 5.76
N ALA A 102 -6.43 19.93 5.74
CA ALA A 102 -6.12 21.36 5.60
C ALA A 102 -6.55 21.91 4.22
N TYR A 103 -6.38 21.12 3.17
CA TYR A 103 -6.80 21.45 1.81
C TYR A 103 -8.32 21.62 1.74
N ALA A 104 -9.08 20.72 2.38
CA ALA A 104 -10.53 20.83 2.48
C ALA A 104 -11.01 22.09 3.24
N ARG A 105 -10.19 22.64 4.13
CA ARG A 105 -10.44 23.92 4.84
C ARG A 105 -9.98 25.15 4.05
N GLY A 106 -9.34 24.97 2.89
CA GLY A 106 -8.83 26.07 2.05
C GLY A 106 -7.54 26.71 2.57
N GLU A 107 -6.73 25.97 3.34
CA GLU A 107 -5.42 26.46 3.81
C GLU A 107 -4.42 26.58 2.64
N THR A 108 -3.75 27.73 2.53
CA THR A 108 -2.96 28.12 1.35
C THR A 108 -1.79 27.19 1.03
N ASP A 109 -1.15 26.59 2.03
CA ASP A 109 0.02 25.71 1.90
C ASP A 109 -0.34 24.20 1.87
N ALA A 110 -1.61 23.86 2.05
CA ALA A 110 -2.03 22.47 2.19
C ALA A 110 -1.78 21.64 0.93
N ALA A 111 -1.99 22.24 -0.26
CA ALA A 111 -1.76 21.55 -1.53
C ALA A 111 -0.28 21.18 -1.73
N SER A 112 0.65 22.09 -1.43
CA SER A 112 2.09 21.82 -1.59
C SER A 112 2.59 20.80 -0.57
N ARG A 113 2.08 20.85 0.68
CA ARG A 113 2.36 19.84 1.70
C ARG A 113 1.87 18.45 1.29
N PHE A 114 0.64 18.36 0.77
CA PHE A 114 0.09 17.11 0.27
C PHE A 114 0.95 16.53 -0.86
N VAL A 115 1.32 17.35 -1.84
CA VAL A 115 2.17 16.94 -2.97
C VAL A 115 3.53 16.42 -2.48
N SER A 116 4.19 17.15 -1.57
CA SER A 116 5.51 16.74 -1.04
C SER A 116 5.46 15.39 -0.33
N ALA A 117 4.47 15.18 0.54
CA ALA A 117 4.30 13.91 1.24
C ALA A 117 3.94 12.78 0.28
N ALA A 118 3.06 13.04 -0.69
CA ALA A 118 2.64 12.07 -1.71
C ALA A 118 3.80 11.64 -2.61
N GLN A 119 4.66 12.56 -3.04
CA GLN A 119 5.86 12.22 -3.82
C GLN A 119 6.80 11.32 -3.04
N SER A 120 7.07 11.67 -1.77
CA SER A 120 7.93 10.87 -0.89
C SER A 120 7.36 9.46 -0.66
N TYR A 121 6.04 9.35 -0.47
CA TYR A 121 5.34 8.07 -0.36
C TYR A 121 5.41 7.24 -1.65
N MET A 122 5.14 7.83 -2.81
CA MET A 122 5.18 7.14 -4.10
C MET A 122 6.58 6.60 -4.43
N ASP A 123 7.62 7.39 -4.17
CA ASP A 123 9.00 6.99 -4.43
C ASP A 123 9.43 5.85 -3.50
N LEU A 124 9.08 5.94 -2.21
CA LEU A 124 9.30 4.86 -1.25
C LEU A 124 8.58 3.58 -1.69
N LEU A 125 7.28 3.66 -1.96
CA LEU A 125 6.45 2.49 -2.21
C LEU A 125 6.82 1.78 -3.52
N ALA A 126 7.26 2.53 -4.54
CA ALA A 126 7.74 1.91 -5.78
C ALA A 126 9.01 1.06 -5.56
N GLN A 127 9.94 1.55 -4.72
CA GLN A 127 11.14 0.78 -4.36
C GLN A 127 10.81 -0.39 -3.42
N HIS A 128 9.84 -0.19 -2.53
CA HIS A 128 9.34 -1.20 -1.63
C HIS A 128 8.75 -2.40 -2.38
N ILE A 129 7.73 -2.15 -3.22
CA ILE A 129 7.09 -3.16 -4.07
C ILE A 129 8.13 -3.88 -4.94
N TYR A 130 9.09 -3.15 -5.52
CA TYR A 130 10.14 -3.77 -6.32
C TYR A 130 10.97 -4.78 -5.51
N LYS A 131 11.36 -4.44 -4.28
CA LYS A 131 12.13 -5.34 -3.42
C LYS A 131 11.32 -6.55 -2.98
N GLU A 132 10.04 -6.39 -2.69
CA GLU A 132 9.21 -7.51 -2.33
C GLU A 132 9.03 -8.48 -3.50
N ASP A 133 8.54 -7.98 -4.65
CA ASP A 133 8.28 -8.80 -5.83
C ASP A 133 9.54 -9.51 -6.36
N ASN A 134 10.71 -8.86 -6.29
CA ASN A 134 11.93 -9.37 -6.91
C ASN A 134 12.93 -10.02 -5.94
N VAL A 135 12.79 -9.79 -4.64
CA VAL A 135 13.71 -10.34 -3.62
C VAL A 135 12.94 -11.14 -2.59
N LEU A 136 12.08 -10.50 -1.80
CA LEU A 136 11.46 -11.17 -0.64
C LEU A 136 10.52 -12.29 -1.06
N PHE A 137 9.65 -12.07 -2.05
CA PHE A 137 8.72 -13.09 -2.52
C PHE A 137 9.42 -14.25 -3.23
N ARG A 138 10.58 -14.00 -3.86
CA ARG A 138 11.41 -15.10 -4.38
C ARG A 138 12.03 -15.94 -3.26
N ILE A 139 12.42 -15.32 -2.15
CA ILE A 139 12.86 -16.04 -0.95
C ILE A 139 11.69 -16.87 -0.42
N ALA A 140 10.51 -16.27 -0.28
CA ALA A 140 9.30 -16.95 0.19
C ALA A 140 8.95 -18.17 -0.67
N GLU A 141 8.99 -18.06 -1.99
CA GLU A 141 8.73 -19.18 -2.90
C GLU A 141 9.71 -20.35 -2.70
N ASN A 142 10.97 -20.04 -2.38
CA ASN A 142 12.03 -21.04 -2.20
C ASN A 142 12.01 -21.73 -0.83
N VAL A 143 11.63 -21.02 0.23
CA VAL A 143 11.73 -21.53 1.61
C VAL A 143 10.41 -22.09 2.14
N LEU A 144 9.26 -21.65 1.61
CA LEU A 144 7.95 -22.08 2.09
C LEU A 144 7.47 -23.34 1.34
N ASP A 145 7.08 -24.35 2.10
CA ASP A 145 6.46 -25.55 1.56
C ASP A 145 4.95 -25.37 1.27
N ALA A 146 4.35 -26.34 0.59
CA ALA A 146 2.95 -26.24 0.18
C ALA A 146 1.96 -26.15 1.38
N PRO A 147 2.11 -26.93 2.46
CA PRO A 147 1.27 -26.77 3.65
C PRO A 147 1.36 -25.38 4.28
N THR A 148 2.57 -24.82 4.40
CA THR A 148 2.76 -23.47 4.95
C THR A 148 2.13 -22.41 4.05
N LYS A 149 2.29 -22.52 2.73
CA LYS A 149 1.64 -21.63 1.76
C LYS A 149 0.11 -21.68 1.88
N ALA A 150 -0.47 -22.86 2.04
CA ALA A 150 -1.91 -23.01 2.24
C ALA A 150 -2.40 -22.35 3.54
N ALA A 151 -1.66 -22.53 4.64
CA ALA A 151 -1.99 -21.89 5.92
C ALA A 151 -1.92 -20.35 5.85
N LEU A 152 -0.94 -19.80 5.10
CA LEU A 152 -0.84 -18.36 4.86
C LEU A 152 -2.03 -17.83 4.06
N VAL A 153 -2.49 -18.54 3.03
CA VAL A 153 -3.69 -18.15 2.26
C VAL A 153 -4.90 -18.04 3.18
N GLU A 154 -5.16 -19.05 4.01
CA GLU A 154 -6.26 -18.99 4.98
C GLU A 154 -6.10 -17.85 6.00
N ALA A 155 -4.87 -17.54 6.39
CA ALA A 155 -4.60 -16.41 7.28
C ALA A 155 -4.87 -15.06 6.61
N PHE A 156 -4.49 -14.91 5.35
CA PHE A 156 -4.74 -13.70 4.56
C PHE A 156 -6.25 -13.47 4.35
N GLU A 157 -7.01 -14.52 4.06
CA GLU A 157 -8.47 -14.45 3.95
C GLU A 157 -9.11 -13.97 5.26
N ARG A 158 -8.64 -14.48 6.42
CA ARG A 158 -9.14 -14.04 7.73
C ARG A 158 -8.78 -12.58 8.03
N GLU A 159 -7.56 -12.17 7.70
CA GLU A 159 -7.08 -10.80 7.89
C GLU A 159 -7.92 -9.81 7.09
N GLU A 160 -8.20 -10.13 5.82
CA GLU A 160 -9.03 -9.32 4.96
C GLU A 160 -10.51 -9.31 5.39
N ALA A 161 -11.07 -10.47 5.76
CA ALA A 161 -12.44 -10.56 6.24
C ALA A 161 -12.66 -9.74 7.53
N ALA A 162 -11.63 -9.58 8.37
CA ALA A 162 -11.69 -8.73 9.56
C ALA A 162 -11.83 -7.23 9.24
N LEU A 163 -11.50 -6.80 8.02
CA LEU A 163 -11.73 -5.43 7.54
C LEU A 163 -13.16 -5.22 7.02
N GLY A 164 -13.86 -6.30 6.68
CA GLY A 164 -15.23 -6.31 6.20
C GLY A 164 -15.41 -7.25 5.01
N LEU A 165 -16.59 -7.87 4.89
CA LEU A 165 -16.91 -8.70 3.72
C LEU A 165 -16.92 -7.84 2.45
N GLY A 166 -16.27 -8.33 1.39
CA GLY A 166 -16.16 -7.63 0.11
C GLY A 166 -15.13 -6.50 0.08
N THR A 167 -14.23 -6.44 1.08
CA THR A 167 -13.16 -5.43 1.15
C THR A 167 -12.32 -5.42 -0.12
N HIS A 168 -11.93 -6.60 -0.61
CA HIS A 168 -11.06 -6.71 -1.78
C HIS A 168 -11.70 -6.09 -3.03
N GLU A 169 -12.90 -6.55 -3.39
CA GLU A 169 -13.60 -6.12 -4.59
C GLU A 169 -13.97 -4.64 -4.52
N HIS A 170 -14.32 -4.16 -3.32
CA HIS A 170 -14.59 -2.74 -3.09
C HIS A 170 -13.37 -1.88 -3.38
N TYR A 171 -12.21 -2.22 -2.82
CA TYR A 171 -10.99 -1.42 -2.99
C TYR A 171 -10.37 -1.59 -4.38
N GLU A 172 -10.48 -2.75 -5.01
CA GLU A 172 -10.09 -2.92 -6.41
C GLU A 172 -10.93 -2.03 -7.34
N ALA A 173 -12.24 -2.01 -7.15
CA ALA A 173 -13.12 -1.11 -7.89
C ALA A 173 -12.79 0.36 -7.61
N MET A 174 -12.54 0.72 -6.35
CA MET A 174 -12.13 2.08 -5.97
C MET A 174 -10.82 2.50 -6.66
N ALA A 175 -9.78 1.66 -6.64
CA ALA A 175 -8.51 1.94 -7.31
C ALA A 175 -8.71 2.11 -8.81
N SER A 176 -9.56 1.29 -9.43
CA SER A 176 -9.93 1.39 -10.83
C SER A 176 -10.58 2.73 -11.18
N GLU A 177 -11.56 3.16 -10.40
CA GLU A 177 -12.28 4.41 -10.67
C GLU A 177 -11.40 5.64 -10.40
N LEU A 178 -10.57 5.60 -9.35
CA LEU A 178 -9.57 6.65 -9.09
C LEU A 178 -8.57 6.77 -10.23
N GLU A 179 -8.04 5.65 -10.71
CA GLU A 179 -7.10 5.62 -11.84
C GLU A 179 -7.72 6.22 -13.09
N LYS A 180 -8.92 5.79 -13.48
CA LYS A 180 -9.63 6.32 -14.67
C LYS A 180 -9.87 7.83 -14.57
N ALA A 181 -10.21 8.32 -13.37
CA ALA A 181 -10.55 9.73 -13.17
C ALA A 181 -9.31 10.64 -13.10
N TRP A 182 -8.22 10.17 -12.50
CA TRP A 182 -7.13 11.03 -12.09
C TRP A 182 -5.77 10.72 -12.68
N ALA A 183 -5.53 9.50 -13.18
CA ALA A 183 -4.26 9.19 -13.81
C ALA A 183 -4.01 10.06 -15.06
N THR A 184 -2.74 10.14 -15.46
CA THR A 184 -2.25 10.92 -16.60
C THR A 184 -1.42 10.06 -17.53
#